data_AF-A0A1S3DS52-F1
#
_entry.id   AF-A0A1S3DS52-F1
#
_cell.length_a   1.000
_cell.length_b   1.000
_cell.length_c   1.000
_cell.angle_alpha   90.00
_cell.angle_beta   90.00
_cell.angle_gamma   90.00
#
_symmetry.space_group_name_H-M   'P 1'
#
loop_
_entity.id
_entity.type
_entity.pdbx_description
1 polymer ?
#
loop_
_entity_poly.entity_id
_entity_poly.type
_entity_poly.pdbx_seq_one_letter_code
_entity_poly.pdbx_strand_id
1 'polypeptide(L)'
;MTGWKLGWAYGPANLMRNLQIVHQNCIYTSSTPTQEAVARSFETEINNMTTAPDKCYFYTISEELRPKREILADALDKAGMVSWTL
;
A
#
# COMPACT_ATOMS: atom_id res chain seq x y z
N MET A 1 2.74 -8.84 -3.10
CA MET A 1 1.83 -9.50 -2.16
C MET A 1 0.46 -8.82 -2.27
N THR A 2 -0.49 -9.35 -3.06
CA THR A 2 -1.82 -8.70 -3.26
C THR A 2 -2.99 -9.58 -2.82
N GLY A 3 -2.75 -10.85 -2.47
CA GLY A 3 -3.81 -11.81 -2.10
C GLY A 3 -4.35 -11.69 -0.66
N TRP A 4 -3.81 -10.77 0.14
CA TRP A 4 -4.09 -10.72 1.59
C TRP A 4 -5.39 -9.96 1.92
N LYS A 5 -5.95 -9.21 0.96
CA LYS A 5 -7.27 -8.55 1.05
C LYS A 5 -7.51 -7.78 2.36
N LEU A 6 -6.45 -7.16 2.90
CA LEU A 6 -6.50 -6.35 4.12
C LEU A 6 -6.24 -4.88 3.78
N GLY A 7 -7.00 -3.99 4.40
CA GLY A 7 -6.83 -2.53 4.30
C GLY A 7 -7.41 -1.85 5.53
N TRP A 8 -7.22 -0.54 5.65
CA TRP A 8 -7.68 0.26 6.79
C TRP A 8 -8.22 1.62 6.33
N ALA A 9 -9.08 2.20 7.16
CA ALA A 9 -9.54 3.58 7.04
C ALA A 9 -9.17 4.34 8.31
N TYR A 10 -8.71 5.59 8.15
CA TYR A 10 -8.39 6.49 9.25
C TYR A 10 -9.08 7.83 9.01
N GLY A 11 -9.61 8.44 10.06
CA GLY A 11 -10.39 9.68 9.96
C GLY A 11 -11.06 10.08 11.28
N PRO A 12 -11.79 11.21 11.30
CA PRO A 12 -12.45 11.69 12.50
C PRO A 12 -13.59 10.75 12.93
N ALA A 13 -13.83 10.67 14.25
CA ALA A 13 -14.71 9.68 14.86
C ALA A 13 -16.14 9.70 14.29
N ASN A 14 -16.65 10.89 13.95
CA ASN A 14 -17.99 11.05 13.37
C ASN A 14 -18.15 10.35 12.01
N LEU A 15 -17.08 10.29 11.19
CA LEU A 15 -17.10 9.60 9.90
C LEU A 15 -16.85 8.10 10.07
N MET A 16 -15.97 7.71 10.99
CA MET A 16 -15.63 6.31 11.25
C MET A 16 -16.82 5.49 11.77
N ARG A 17 -17.77 6.12 12.48
CA ARG A 17 -18.97 5.46 13.01
C ARG A 17 -19.76 4.72 11.92
N ASN A 18 -19.98 5.36 10.78
CA ASN A 18 -20.76 4.77 9.68
C ASN A 18 -20.01 3.60 9.05
N LEU A 19 -18.69 3.71 8.88
CA LEU A 19 -17.85 2.63 8.36
C LEU A 19 -17.87 1.41 9.29
N GLN A 20 -17.77 1.62 10.60
CA GLN A 20 -17.81 0.54 11.60
C GLN A 20 -19.15 -0.22 11.56
N ILE A 21 -20.27 0.50 11.46
CA ILE A 21 -21.61 -0.11 11.36
C ILE A 21 -21.70 -1.01 10.12
N VAL A 22 -21.24 -0.53 8.96
CA VAL A 22 -21.26 -1.34 7.73
C VAL A 22 -20.33 -2.55 7.86
N HIS A 23 -19.10 -2.36 8.34
CA HIS A 23 -18.14 -3.45 8.53
C HIS A 23 -18.68 -4.56 9.43
N GLN A 24 -19.27 -4.17 10.56
CA GLN A 24 -19.88 -5.06 11.55
C GLN A 24 -21.00 -5.93 10.94
N ASN A 25 -21.80 -5.38 10.04
CA ASN A 25 -22.96 -6.06 9.44
C ASN A 25 -22.63 -6.84 8.15
N CYS A 26 -21.50 -6.56 7.49
CA CYS A 26 -21.12 -7.25 6.25
C CYS A 26 -20.13 -8.40 6.48
N ILE A 27 -19.05 -8.15 7.22
CA ILE A 27 -17.94 -9.12 7.38
C ILE A 27 -17.52 -9.33 8.83
N TYR A 28 -17.95 -8.46 9.74
CA TYR A 28 -17.68 -8.49 11.19
C TYR A 28 -16.20 -8.31 11.56
N THR A 29 -15.33 -9.20 11.09
CA THR A 29 -13.89 -9.17 11.36
C THR A 29 -13.09 -9.66 10.16
N SER A 30 -11.82 -9.24 10.09
CA SER A 30 -10.86 -9.70 9.09
C SER A 30 -10.02 -10.87 9.62
N SER A 31 -9.27 -11.54 8.74
CA SER A 31 -8.39 -12.67 9.08
C SER A 31 -7.32 -12.29 10.12
N THR A 32 -7.36 -12.89 11.31
CA THR A 32 -6.38 -12.69 12.39
C THR A 32 -4.92 -12.95 11.97
N PRO A 33 -4.55 -14.07 11.31
CA PRO A 33 -3.15 -14.29 10.94
C PRO A 33 -2.65 -13.26 9.93
N THR A 34 -3.53 -12.74 9.08
CA THR A 34 -3.18 -11.69 8.12
C THR A 34 -2.97 -10.35 8.83
N GLN A 35 -3.83 -10.02 9.80
CA GLN A 35 -3.67 -8.82 10.62
C GLN A 35 -2.35 -8.84 11.40
N GLU A 36 -2.02 -9.97 12.04
CA GLU A 36 -0.77 -10.15 12.78
C GLU A 36 0.47 -10.00 11.88
N ALA A 37 0.47 -10.70 10.73
CA ALA A 37 1.59 -10.61 9.80
C ALA A 37 1.83 -9.17 9.31
N VAL A 38 0.75 -8.44 9.01
CA VAL A 38 0.84 -7.02 8.61
C VAL A 38 1.31 -6.13 9.76
N ALA A 39 0.85 -6.36 10.99
CA ALA A 39 1.32 -5.62 12.16
C ALA A 39 2.84 -5.78 12.37
N ARG A 40 3.34 -7.01 12.31
CA ARG A 40 4.79 -7.32 12.41
C ARG A 40 5.59 -6.69 11.28
N SER A 41 5.06 -6.70 10.06
CA SER A 41 5.68 -6.00 8.93
C SER A 41 5.74 -4.49 9.17
N PHE A 42 4.68 -3.87 9.67
CA PHE A 42 4.68 -2.45 10.01
C PHE A 42 5.69 -2.10 11.09
N GLU A 43 5.73 -2.85 12.19
CA GLU A 43 6.71 -2.64 13.26
C GLU A 43 8.15 -2.68 12.71
N THR A 44 8.43 -3.66 11.86
CA THR A 44 9.75 -3.81 11.24
C THR A 44 10.07 -2.62 10.33
N GLU A 45 9.16 -2.26 9.44
CA GLU A 45 9.40 -1.19 8.46
C GLU A 45 9.46 0.20 9.10
N ILE A 46 8.62 0.49 10.10
CA ILE A 46 8.65 1.75 10.84
C ILE A 46 9.99 1.91 11.58
N ASN A 47 10.55 0.83 12.15
CA ASN A 47 11.88 0.86 12.74
C ASN A 47 12.97 1.09 11.66
N ASN A 48 12.84 0.43 10.51
CA ASN A 48 13.78 0.58 9.40
C ASN A 48 13.76 1.99 8.78
N MET A 49 12.65 2.73 8.87
CA MET A 49 12.58 4.12 8.39
C MET A 49 13.64 5.04 9.00
N THR A 50 14.11 4.74 10.22
CA THR A 50 15.17 5.51 10.90
C THR A 50 16.50 4.76 10.99
N THR A 51 16.46 3.44 11.19
CA THR A 51 17.66 2.63 11.48
C THR A 51 18.38 2.10 10.24
N ALA A 52 17.64 1.81 9.17
CA ALA A 52 18.18 1.30 7.90
C ALA A 52 17.28 1.73 6.72
N PRO A 53 17.26 3.04 6.37
CA PRO A 53 16.34 3.56 5.36
C PRO A 53 16.52 2.94 3.97
N ASP A 54 17.74 2.54 3.62
CA ASP A 54 18.08 1.85 2.38
C ASP A 54 17.42 0.47 2.24
N LYS A 55 16.98 -0.13 3.35
CA LYS A 55 16.29 -1.42 3.38
C LYS A 55 14.80 -1.30 3.64
N CYS A 56 14.31 -0.10 3.95
CA CYS A 56 12.91 0.12 4.24
C CYS A 56 12.06 -0.05 2.97
N TYR A 57 11.09 -0.95 3.02
CA TYR A 57 10.22 -1.29 1.89
C TYR A 57 9.43 -0.07 1.37
N PHE A 58 9.05 0.85 2.26
CA PHE A 58 8.32 2.07 1.88
C PHE A 58 9.10 2.96 0.91
N TYR A 59 10.43 2.96 1.01
CA TYR A 59 11.30 3.73 0.11
C TYR A 59 11.74 2.90 -1.10
N THR A 60 12.21 1.67 -0.85
CA THR A 60 12.79 0.82 -1.91
C THR A 60 11.79 0.47 -3.00
N ILE A 61 10.51 0.28 -2.66
CA ILE A 61 9.47 -0.02 -3.66
C ILE A 61 9.32 1.11 -4.69
N SER A 62 9.44 2.37 -4.27
CA SER A 62 9.30 3.53 -5.15
C SER A 62 10.51 3.64 -6.08
N GLU A 63 11.71 3.39 -5.56
CA GLU A 63 12.96 3.35 -6.34
C GLU A 63 12.97 2.19 -7.34
N GLU A 64 12.45 1.01 -6.97
CA GLU A 64 12.37 -0.15 -7.85
C GLU A 64 11.36 0.05 -9.00
N LEU A 65 10.24 0.72 -8.72
CA LEU A 65 9.17 0.93 -9.69
C LEU A 65 9.46 2.09 -10.66
N ARG A 66 10.30 3.07 -10.29
CA ARG A 66 10.64 4.22 -11.15
C ARG A 66 11.20 3.83 -12.53
N PRO A 67 12.25 3.01 -12.65
CA PRO A 67 12.78 2.64 -13.96
C PRO A 67 11.79 1.79 -14.77
N LYS A 68 11.00 0.94 -14.12
CA LYS A 68 9.96 0.14 -14.79
C LYS A 68 8.87 1.04 -15.40
N ARG A 69 8.50 2.10 -14.68
CA ARG A 69 7.57 3.13 -15.17
C ARG A 69 8.15 3.85 -16.39
N GLU A 70 9.43 4.23 -16.38
CA GLU A 70 10.09 4.92 -17.50
C GLU A 70 10.16 4.05 -18.76
N ILE A 71 10.52 2.76 -18.62
CA ILE A 71 10.51 1.80 -19.73
C ILE A 71 9.11 1.68 -20.34
N LEU A 72 8.09 1.60 -19.50
CA LEU A 72 6.70 1.49 -19.96
C LEU A 72 6.25 2.78 -20.66
N ALA A 73 6.59 3.95 -20.12
CA ALA A 73 6.29 5.25 -20.72
C ALA A 73 6.92 5.40 -22.11
N ASP A 74 8.23 5.13 -22.23
CA ASP A 74 8.95 5.17 -23.52
C ASP A 74 8.36 4.20 -24.55
N ALA A 75 7.97 2.99 -24.13
CA ALA A 75 7.31 2.04 -25.01
C ALA A 75 5.93 2.52 -25.51
N LEU A 76 5.16 3.21 -24.65
CA LEU A 76 3.86 3.77 -25.01
C LEU A 76 4.01 4.96 -25.96
N ASP A 77 4.97 5.85 -25.71
CA ASP A 77 5.25 7.00 -26.58
C ASP A 77 5.70 6.54 -27.98
N LYS A 78 6.56 5.52 -28.04
CA LYS A 78 6.98 4.91 -29.32
C LYS A 78 5.82 4.26 -30.08
N ALA A 79 4.79 3.79 -29.37
CA ALA A 79 3.58 3.25 -29.98
C ALA A 79 2.58 4.35 -30.41
N GLY A 80 2.91 5.63 -30.23
CA GLY A 80 2.03 6.76 -30.54
C GLY A 80 0.89 6.95 -29.52
N MET A 81 0.98 6.32 -28.35
CA MET A 81 0.06 6.51 -27.23
C MET A 81 0.56 7.66 -26.36
N VAL A 82 -0.35 8.44 -25.76
CA VAL A 82 0.04 9.55 -24.89
C VAL A 82 0.49 8.98 -23.53
N SER A 83 1.79 8.98 -23.25
CA SER A 83 2.28 8.81 -21.88
C SER A 83 2.24 10.15 -21.16
N TRP A 84 1.32 10.31 -20.19
CA TRP A 84 1.32 11.48 -19.30
C TRP A 84 2.42 11.32 -18.24
N THR A 85 3.66 11.44 -18.67
CA THR A 85 4.82 11.53 -17.77
C THR A 85 5.20 13.01 -17.66
N LEU A 86 4.84 13.64 -16.54
CA LEU A 86 5.42 14.91 -16.08
C LEU A 86 6.88 14.70 -15.65
#